data_AF-C6JRL4-F1
#
_entry.id   AF-C6JRL4-F1
#
_cell.length_a   1.000
_cell.length_b   1.000
_cell.length_c   1.000
_cell.angle_alpha   90.00
_cell.angle_beta   90.00
_cell.angle_gamma   90.00
#
_symmetry.space_group_name_H-M   'P 1'
#
loop_
_entity.id
_entity.type
_entity.pdbx_description
1 polymer ?
#
loop_
_entity_poly.entity_id
_entity_poly.type
_entity_poly.pdbx_seq_one_letter_code
_entity_poly.pdbx_strand_id
1 'polypeptide(L)'
;AQMEEKAAAPAQEWQDAVTPTQAVLQVMPKSTFLRNVGMQPTTSKRGTKASEVDARVKELENELMAEKDGSVAVRAQVDDVVNQLEEERAARQMVEEEHEMLKKQIGEMHGFFRSFLGGNSTSLDAQ
;
A
#
# COMPACT_ATOMS: atom_id res chain seq x y z
N ALA A 1 -33.91 86.36 -38.33
CA ALA A 1 -33.78 85.01 -37.73
C ALA A 1 -32.57 84.37 -38.41
N GLN A 2 -31.41 84.30 -37.76
CA GLN A 2 -30.98 83.37 -36.69
C GLN A 2 -30.65 81.96 -37.22
N MET A 3 -29.40 81.53 -36.94
CA MET A 3 -28.86 80.15 -36.87
C MET A 3 -28.70 79.41 -38.22
N GLU A 4 -27.62 78.74 -38.61
CA GLU A 4 -26.34 78.22 -38.08
C GLU A 4 -25.59 77.80 -39.37
N GLU A 5 -24.31 78.03 -39.69
CA GLU A 5 -23.03 77.85 -38.99
C GLU A 5 -22.91 76.57 -38.14
N LYS A 6 -22.47 75.48 -38.78
CA LYS A 6 -21.39 74.54 -38.37
C LYS A 6 -21.39 73.35 -39.35
N ALA A 7 -20.36 73.15 -40.17
CA ALA A 7 -19.02 72.61 -39.87
C ALA A 7 -19.02 71.11 -39.49
N ALA A 8 -18.03 70.41 -40.07
CA ALA A 8 -17.51 69.06 -39.78
C ALA A 8 -18.24 67.89 -40.50
N ALA A 9 -17.69 67.40 -41.62
CA ALA A 9 -16.56 66.46 -41.74
C ALA A 9 -17.01 64.98 -41.58
N PRO A 10 -16.52 64.06 -42.43
CA PRO A 10 -16.94 62.66 -42.44
C PRO A 10 -16.56 61.97 -41.12
N ALA A 11 -17.49 61.18 -40.57
CA ALA A 11 -17.27 60.41 -39.36
C ALA A 11 -16.11 59.42 -39.56
N GLN A 12 -14.99 59.75 -38.95
CA GLN A 12 -13.73 59.02 -38.96
C GLN A 12 -13.79 57.86 -37.95
N GLU A 13 -13.13 56.77 -38.34
CA GLU A 13 -12.90 55.52 -37.60
C GLU A 13 -12.69 55.67 -36.08
N TRP A 14 -13.38 54.82 -35.31
CA TRP A 14 -12.96 54.36 -33.98
C TRP A 14 -12.93 52.83 -34.08
N GLN A 15 -11.81 52.18 -34.45
CA GLN A 15 -10.61 51.93 -33.64
C GLN A 15 -10.94 51.45 -32.21
N ASP A 16 -10.51 50.21 -31.95
CA ASP A 16 -10.68 49.36 -30.77
C ASP A 16 -12.11 48.86 -30.46
N ALA A 17 -12.44 47.70 -31.00
CA ALA A 17 -13.62 46.94 -30.60
C ALA A 17 -13.53 46.59 -29.11
N VAL A 18 -14.22 47.38 -28.27
CA VAL A 18 -14.39 47.10 -26.85
C VAL A 18 -14.99 45.70 -26.71
N THR A 19 -14.23 44.79 -26.10
CA THR A 19 -14.70 43.42 -25.89
C THR A 19 -15.95 43.42 -24.99
N PRO A 20 -16.90 42.48 -25.16
CA PRO A 20 -18.12 42.44 -24.33
C PRO A 20 -17.82 42.45 -22.83
N THR A 21 -16.76 41.75 -22.40
CA THR A 21 -16.27 41.75 -21.01
C THR A 21 -15.87 43.16 -20.55
N GLN A 22 -15.16 43.90 -21.40
CA GLN A 22 -14.72 45.26 -21.10
C GLN A 22 -15.88 46.26 -21.07
N ALA A 23 -16.88 46.09 -21.95
CA ALA A 23 -18.11 46.89 -21.94
C ALA A 23 -18.88 46.71 -20.62
N VAL A 24 -19.02 45.46 -20.15
CA VAL A 24 -19.67 45.16 -18.86
C VAL A 24 -18.88 45.73 -17.69
N LEU A 25 -17.54 45.69 -17.71
CA LEU A 25 -16.70 46.32 -16.69
C LEU A 25 -16.82 47.84 -16.67
N GLN A 26 -17.02 48.49 -17.82
CA GLN A 26 -17.23 49.93 -17.88
C GLN A 26 -18.59 50.34 -17.31
N VAL A 27 -19.66 49.61 -17.65
CA VAL A 27 -21.01 49.92 -17.18
C VAL A 27 -21.20 49.54 -15.71
N MET A 28 -20.57 48.45 -15.26
CA MET A 28 -20.72 47.93 -13.90
C MET A 28 -19.36 47.55 -13.27
N PRO A 29 -18.48 48.53 -12.97
CA PRO A 29 -17.11 48.27 -12.52
C PRO A 29 -17.01 47.56 -11.16
N LYS A 30 -18.07 47.64 -10.33
CA LYS A 30 -18.13 46.98 -9.02
C LYS A 30 -18.82 45.61 -9.04
N SER A 31 -19.29 45.15 -10.21
CA SER A 31 -20.02 43.89 -10.33
C SER A 31 -19.08 42.69 -10.25
N THR A 32 -19.48 41.67 -9.48
CA THR A 32 -18.81 40.37 -9.45
C THR A 32 -19.31 39.41 -10.52
N PHE A 33 -20.27 39.83 -11.36
CA PHE A 33 -20.91 39.00 -12.38
C PHE A 33 -19.89 38.27 -13.27
N LEU A 34 -18.97 39.00 -13.91
CA LEU A 34 -17.97 38.43 -14.81
C LEU A 34 -17.03 37.45 -14.10
N ARG A 35 -16.70 37.71 -12.83
CA ARG A 35 -15.94 36.79 -11.99
C ARG A 35 -16.73 35.53 -11.68
N ASN A 36 -18.03 35.65 -11.40
CA ASN A 36 -18.91 34.53 -11.07
C ASN A 36 -19.20 33.64 -12.28
N VAL A 37 -19.33 34.22 -13.48
CA VAL A 37 -19.53 33.47 -14.74
C VAL A 37 -18.22 33.00 -15.38
N GLY A 38 -17.07 33.17 -14.71
CA GLY A 38 -15.76 32.70 -15.18
C GLY A 38 -15.15 33.50 -16.33
N MET A 39 -15.74 34.65 -16.68
CA MET A 39 -15.26 35.55 -17.74
C MET A 39 -14.17 36.51 -17.27
N GLN A 40 -13.94 36.61 -15.96
CA GLN A 40 -12.83 37.33 -15.36
C GLN A 40 -11.99 36.38 -14.51
N PRO A 41 -10.64 36.41 -14.63
CA PRO A 41 -9.76 35.60 -13.79
C PRO A 41 -10.05 35.86 -12.32
N THR A 42 -10.44 34.80 -11.60
CA THR A 42 -10.48 34.85 -10.15
C THR A 42 -9.03 34.80 -9.67
N THR A 43 -8.58 35.79 -8.90
CA THR A 43 -7.34 35.70 -8.11
C THR A 43 -7.52 34.73 -6.94
N SER A 44 -8.12 33.56 -7.19
CA SER A 44 -8.22 32.50 -6.20
C SER A 44 -6.91 31.75 -6.25
N LYS A 45 -6.17 31.80 -5.14
CA LYS A 45 -4.90 31.10 -4.87
C LYS A 45 -5.10 29.58 -4.84
N ARG A 46 -5.62 29.01 -5.94
CA ARG A 46 -5.96 27.59 -6.07
C ARG A 46 -4.70 26.72 -6.26
N GLY A 47 -3.59 27.33 -6.69
CA GLY A 47 -2.32 26.64 -6.93
C GLY A 47 -1.62 26.07 -5.70
N THR A 48 -1.82 26.63 -4.50
CA THR A 48 -1.17 26.10 -3.28
C THR A 48 -1.79 24.80 -2.79
N LYS A 49 -3.12 24.64 -2.90
CA LYS A 49 -3.79 23.41 -2.47
C LYS A 49 -3.55 22.24 -3.42
N ALA A 50 -3.49 22.50 -4.72
CA ALA A 50 -3.14 21.47 -5.70
C ALA A 50 -1.69 20.99 -5.51
N SER A 51 -0.75 21.92 -5.30
CA SER A 51 0.65 21.60 -5.03
C SER A 51 0.86 20.80 -3.73
N GLU A 52 0.12 21.12 -2.67
CA GLU A 52 0.17 20.38 -1.40
C GLU A 52 -0.37 18.95 -1.54
N VAL A 53 -1.43 18.77 -2.34
CA VAL A 53 -1.97 17.44 -2.66
C VAL A 53 -0.97 16.63 -3.48
N ASP A 54 -0.36 17.22 -4.51
CA ASP A 54 0.65 16.53 -5.33
C ASP A 54 1.88 16.11 -4.51
N ALA A 55 2.33 16.96 -3.58
CA ALA A 55 3.42 16.63 -2.66
C ALA A 55 3.08 15.42 -1.78
N ARG A 56 1.85 15.38 -1.25
CA ARG A 56 1.37 14.29 -0.40
C ARG A 56 1.15 12.99 -1.17
N VAL A 57 0.69 13.07 -2.42
CA VAL A 57 0.58 11.89 -3.30
C VAL A 57 1.97 11.28 -3.52
N LYS A 58 2.97 12.11 -3.80
CA LYS A 58 4.34 11.64 -4.02
C LYS A 58 4.96 11.01 -2.76
N GLU A 59 4.67 11.56 -1.59
CA GLU A 59 5.07 10.97 -0.31
C GLU A 59 4.46 9.57 -0.12
N LEU A 60 3.14 9.45 -0.31
CA LEU A 60 2.42 8.17 -0.20
C LEU A 60 2.89 7.14 -1.22
N GLU A 61 3.20 7.55 -2.44
CA GLU A 61 3.76 6.66 -3.47
C GLU A 61 5.13 6.11 -3.06
N ASN A 62 5.98 6.93 -2.44
CA ASN A 62 7.28 6.50 -1.94
C ASN A 62 7.13 5.54 -0.74
N GLU A 63 6.25 5.85 0.20
CA GLU A 63 5.94 4.97 1.34
C GLU A 63 5.43 3.62 0.86
N LEU A 64 4.52 3.60 -0.12
CA LEU A 64 3.97 2.37 -0.69
C LEU A 64 5.06 1.51 -1.36
N MET A 65 6.02 2.13 -2.05
CA MET A 65 7.15 1.40 -2.62
C MET A 65 8.03 0.80 -1.52
N ALA A 66 8.38 1.59 -0.50
CA ALA A 66 9.17 1.12 0.63
C ALA A 66 8.47 -0.02 1.39
N GLU A 67 7.15 0.07 1.59
CA GLU A 67 6.36 -0.97 2.23
C GLU A 67 6.30 -2.25 1.38
N LYS A 68 6.15 -2.14 0.05
CA LYS A 68 6.18 -3.30 -0.84
C LYS A 68 7.52 -4.03 -0.78
N ASP A 69 8.62 -3.30 -0.85
CA ASP A 69 9.97 -3.88 -0.77
C ASP A 69 10.19 -4.54 0.59
N GLY A 70 9.76 -3.88 1.68
CA GLY A 70 9.78 -4.45 3.02
C GLY A 70 8.91 -5.71 3.15
N SER A 71 7.72 -5.72 2.56
CA SER A 71 6.80 -6.86 2.57
C SER A 71 7.39 -8.07 1.84
N VAL A 72 8.05 -7.86 0.71
CA VAL A 72 8.76 -8.92 -0.03
C VAL A 72 9.88 -9.51 0.83
N ALA A 73 10.68 -8.66 1.47
CA ALA A 73 11.75 -9.12 2.34
C ALA A 73 11.26 -9.90 3.57
N VAL A 74 10.13 -9.48 4.17
CA VAL A 74 9.51 -10.19 5.30
C VAL A 74 8.94 -11.53 4.84
N ARG A 75 8.28 -11.57 3.67
CA ARG A 75 7.74 -12.82 3.12
C ARG A 75 8.84 -13.84 2.87
N ALA A 76 9.96 -13.42 2.28
CA ALA A 76 11.10 -14.29 2.06
C ALA A 76 11.68 -14.87 3.37
N GLN A 77 11.75 -14.06 4.44
CA GLN A 77 12.18 -14.54 5.75
C GLN A 77 11.19 -15.53 6.37
N VAL A 78 9.89 -15.30 6.21
CA VAL A 78 8.85 -16.24 6.68
C VAL A 78 8.98 -17.57 5.95
N ASP A 79 9.15 -17.54 4.62
CA ASP A 79 9.29 -18.77 3.82
C ASP A 79 10.55 -19.56 4.23
N ASP A 80 11.67 -18.88 4.49
CA ASP A 80 12.90 -19.52 4.99
C ASP A 80 12.70 -20.19 6.37
N VAL A 81 12.05 -19.49 7.30
CA VAL A 81 11.75 -20.03 8.64
C VAL A 81 10.79 -21.22 8.55
N VAL A 82 9.81 -21.18 7.66
CA VAL A 82 8.87 -22.29 7.43
C VAL A 82 9.63 -23.51 6.92
N ASN A 83 10.51 -23.35 5.94
CA ASN A 83 11.31 -24.46 5.41
C ASN A 83 12.21 -25.08 6.51
N GLN A 84 12.90 -24.23 7.29
CA GLN A 84 13.72 -24.71 8.41
C GLN A 84 12.90 -25.47 9.46
N LEU A 85 11.68 -25.00 9.75
CA LEU A 85 10.79 -25.67 10.70
C LEU A 85 10.30 -27.03 10.17
N GLU A 86 10.02 -27.14 8.87
CA GLU A 86 9.63 -28.40 8.25
C GLU A 86 10.77 -29.42 8.27
N GLU A 87 12.00 -29.01 7.97
CA GLU A 87 13.20 -29.84 8.07
C GLU A 87 13.44 -30.31 9.51
N GLU A 88 13.32 -29.40 10.48
CA GLU A 88 13.49 -29.69 11.90
C GLU A 88 12.43 -30.69 12.40
N ARG A 89 11.18 -30.51 11.98
CA ARG A 89 10.09 -31.43 12.30
C ARG A 89 10.32 -32.83 11.72
N ALA A 90 10.80 -32.91 10.47
CA ALA A 90 11.16 -34.19 9.86
C ALA A 90 12.30 -34.88 10.62
N ALA A 91 13.33 -34.13 11.02
CA ALA A 91 14.43 -34.65 11.83
C ALA A 91 13.95 -35.14 13.20
N ARG A 92 13.06 -34.39 13.88
CA ARG A 92 12.44 -34.83 15.14
C ARG A 92 11.65 -36.12 14.99
N GLN A 93 10.90 -36.26 13.91
CA GLN A 93 10.11 -37.46 13.67
C GLN A 93 11.00 -38.70 13.52
N MET A 94 12.10 -38.59 12.77
CA MET A 94 13.08 -39.69 12.64
C MET A 94 13.65 -40.11 13.99
N VAL A 95 14.04 -39.13 14.83
CA VAL A 95 14.56 -39.39 16.19
C VAL A 95 13.50 -40.06 17.08
N GLU A 96 12.24 -39.65 16.97
CA GLU A 96 11.14 -40.26 17.72
C GLU A 96 10.89 -41.71 17.30
N GLU A 97 10.92 -42.00 16.00
CA GLU A 97 10.80 -43.36 15.46
C GLU A 97 11.95 -44.27 15.91
N GLU A 98 13.20 -43.78 15.86
CA GLU A 98 14.37 -44.51 16.37
C GLU A 98 14.24 -44.80 17.88
N HIS A 99 13.77 -43.83 18.65
CA HIS A 99 13.58 -43.97 20.08
C HIS A 99 12.51 -45.01 20.44
N GLU A 100 11.39 -45.05 19.70
CA GLU A 100 10.36 -46.08 19.89
C GLU A 100 10.85 -47.47 19.48
N MET A 101 11.63 -47.60 18.40
CA MET A 101 12.27 -48.86 18.03
C MET A 101 13.21 -49.34 19.15
N LEU A 102 14.02 -48.44 19.71
CA LEU A 102 14.96 -48.78 20.78
C LEU A 102 14.23 -49.24 22.05
N LYS A 103 13.15 -48.55 22.44
CA LYS A 103 12.28 -48.99 23.55
C LYS A 103 11.72 -50.38 23.32
N LYS A 104 11.24 -50.66 22.10
CA LYS A 104 10.69 -51.97 21.76
C LYS A 104 11.75 -53.07 21.89
N GLN A 105 12.96 -52.85 21.37
CA GLN A 105 14.08 -53.79 21.51
C GLN A 105 14.44 -54.03 22.98
N ILE A 106 14.49 -52.99 23.81
CA ILE A 106 14.73 -53.12 25.25
C ILE A 106 13.62 -53.95 25.93
N GLY A 107 12.36 -53.74 25.53
CA GLY A 107 11.22 -54.51 26.02
C GLY A 107 11.31 -55.99 25.65
N GLU A 108 11.63 -56.30 24.39
CA GLU A 108 11.84 -57.65 23.89
C GLU A 108 13.00 -58.35 24.61
N MET A 109 14.13 -57.64 24.78
CA MET A 109 15.30 -58.14 25.51
C MET A 109 14.96 -58.44 26.97
N HIS A 110 14.22 -57.56 27.66
CA HIS A 110 13.74 -57.84 29.02
C HIS A 110 12.80 -59.05 29.07
N GLY A 111 11.89 -59.20 28.11
CA GLY A 111 11.01 -60.34 27.98
C GLY A 111 11.78 -61.65 27.76
N PHE A 112 12.80 -61.61 26.91
CA PHE A 112 13.73 -62.71 26.68
C PHE A 112 14.45 -63.12 27.97
N PHE A 113 15.06 -62.17 28.69
CA PHE A 113 15.77 -62.48 29.93
C PHE A 113 14.86 -63.07 31.01
N ARG A 114 13.64 -62.55 31.16
CA ARG A 114 12.65 -63.11 32.09
C ARG A 114 12.30 -64.56 31.75
N SER A 115 12.11 -64.86 30.47
CA SER A 115 11.74 -66.20 30.00
C SER A 115 12.92 -67.18 30.10
N PHE A 116 14.12 -66.74 29.71
CA PHE A 116 15.33 -67.55 29.74
C PHE A 116 15.81 -67.87 31.16
N LEU A 117 15.88 -66.87 32.05
CA LEU A 117 16.32 -67.06 33.43
C LEU A 117 15.20 -67.61 34.33
N GLY A 118 13.96 -67.18 34.10
CA GLY A 118 12.79 -67.64 34.87
C GLY A 118 12.28 -69.03 34.47
N GLY A 119 12.51 -69.47 33.23
CA GLY A 119 12.16 -70.82 32.76
C GLY A 119 13.13 -71.92 33.24
N ASN A 120 14.34 -71.56 33.67
CA ASN A 120 15.35 -72.51 34.16
C ASN A 120 15.18 -72.89 35.65
N SER A 121 14.23 -72.29 36.38
CA SER A 121 14.04 -72.55 37.82
C SER A 121 12.98 -73.61 38.16
N THR A 122 12.31 -74.22 37.18
CA THR A 122 11.24 -75.22 37.44
C THR A 122 11.63 -76.68 37.12
N SER A 123 12.93 -77.00 37.01
CA SER A 123 13.38 -78.38 36.72
C SER A 123 14.49 -78.90 37.65
N LEU A 124 14.60 -78.40 38.88
CA LEU A 124 15.63 -78.83 39.83
C LEU A 124 15.09 -79.32 41.20
N ASP A 125 13.79 -79.63 41.27
CA ASP A 125 13.18 -80.30 42.43
C ASP A 125 12.24 -81.42 41.95
N ALA A 126 12.83 -82.50 41.43
CA ALA A 126 12.15 -83.78 41.24
C ALA A 126 13.19 -84.91 41.20
N GLN A 127 13.83 -85.18 42.34
CA GLN A 127 14.45 -86.49 42.60
C GLN A 127 14.50 -86.80 44.09
#